data_AF-A0A8K0MVD5-F1
#
_entry.id   AF-A0A8K0MVD5-F1
#
_cell.length_a   1.000
_cell.length_b   1.000
_cell.length_c   1.000
_cell.angle_alpha   90.00
_cell.angle_beta   90.00
_cell.angle_gamma   90.00
#
_symmetry.space_group_name_H-M   'P 1'
#
loop_
_entity.id
_entity.type
_entity.pdbx_description
1 polymer ?
#
loop_
_entity_poly.entity_id
_entity_poly.type
_entity_poly.pdbx_seq_one_letter_code
_entity_poly.pdbx_strand_id
1 'polypeptide(L)'
;MKLSEPDSMLGGTRPWEPLSSSSDMWEFSDAESAPASSWSTLPNRSLLCRPLPLDVGRCTCIIVKEPAQGRRGVALYSLYTNEGQGRQDRKLAVARHGRRGGRSQFIVAQNPKGIFCGSDDSFLGSITANLMGSKYQIWDQGSPLDSLKNQSKRLLGVVAFVPTVSTLTGSFRSMRAWIPKHQSMQLKNTRTTQIQHINGLPKGWEEKSNRAHQLFSRAPCYNNVASRYELDFRERAGRTGPRIQASVKNFQLIMEEKGRQTILQLGRIGKSKYLMDYRYPLTGYQAFCTCLASIDSKLCCSV
;
A
#
# COMPACT_ATOMS: atom_id res chain seq x y z
N MET A 1 24.27 -90.80 -13.36
CA MET A 1 22.80 -90.95 -13.49
C MET A 1 22.20 -89.59 -13.15
N LYS A 2 21.79 -88.83 -14.18
CA LYS A 2 20.40 -88.36 -14.45
C LYS A 2 19.78 -87.64 -13.24
N LEU A 3 19.33 -86.39 -13.26
CA LEU A 3 18.65 -85.50 -14.24
C LEU A 3 19.01 -84.03 -13.87
N SER A 4 18.83 -82.94 -14.61
CA SER A 4 18.06 -82.58 -15.82
C SER A 4 18.59 -81.22 -16.34
N GLU A 5 18.84 -81.18 -17.64
CA GLU A 5 18.99 -80.03 -18.56
C GLU A 5 17.62 -79.37 -18.87
N PRO A 6 17.52 -78.33 -19.74
CA PRO A 6 18.42 -77.19 -19.95
C PRO A 6 17.71 -75.83 -20.15
N ASP A 7 18.58 -74.82 -20.25
CA ASP A 7 18.42 -73.44 -20.70
C ASP A 7 17.76 -73.22 -22.08
N SER A 8 17.39 -71.96 -22.30
CA SER A 8 17.74 -71.10 -23.46
C SER A 8 16.52 -70.40 -24.09
N MET A 9 16.60 -69.21 -24.69
CA MET A 9 17.55 -68.09 -24.81
C MET A 9 16.77 -67.01 -25.60
N LEU A 10 17.09 -65.74 -25.35
CA LEU A 10 17.21 -64.60 -26.29
C LEU A 10 16.16 -64.33 -27.40
N GLY A 11 15.78 -63.04 -27.50
CA GLY A 11 15.60 -62.36 -28.80
C GLY A 11 14.25 -61.65 -28.98
N GLY A 12 14.27 -60.31 -29.06
CA GLY A 12 13.06 -59.46 -29.16
C GLY A 12 12.51 -59.25 -30.58
N THR A 13 11.35 -58.57 -30.66
CA THR A 13 10.92 -57.57 -31.68
C THR A 13 9.43 -57.22 -31.47
N ARG A 14 9.09 -55.92 -31.53
CA ARG A 14 7.72 -55.36 -31.70
C ARG A 14 7.32 -55.45 -33.19
N PRO A 15 6.04 -55.44 -33.64
CA PRO A 15 5.04 -54.37 -33.37
C PRO A 15 3.56 -54.82 -33.32
N TRP A 16 2.63 -53.85 -33.35
CA TRP A 16 1.15 -53.84 -33.55
C TRP A 16 0.35 -53.19 -32.39
N GLU A 17 0.00 -51.91 -32.58
CA GLU A 17 -1.17 -51.18 -32.04
C GLU A 17 -2.40 -51.36 -32.98
N PRO A 18 -3.63 -50.83 -32.77
CA PRO A 18 -4.18 -49.97 -31.69
C PRO A 18 -5.59 -50.36 -31.13
N LEU A 19 -6.02 -49.73 -30.02
CA LEU A 19 -7.26 -48.90 -29.93
C LEU A 19 -7.50 -48.37 -28.50
N SER A 20 -7.80 -47.08 -28.47
CA SER A 20 -8.18 -46.18 -27.38
C SER A 20 -8.94 -46.76 -26.17
N SER A 21 -8.44 -46.47 -24.97
CA SER A 21 -9.29 -46.11 -23.83
C SER A 21 -8.72 -44.87 -23.14
N SER A 22 -9.44 -43.77 -23.29
CA SER A 22 -9.21 -42.48 -22.65
C SER A 22 -9.11 -42.61 -21.14
N SER A 23 -7.96 -42.28 -20.56
CA SER A 23 -7.91 -41.75 -19.18
C SER A 23 -6.61 -40.98 -18.89
N ASP A 24 -6.05 -40.30 -19.89
CA ASP A 24 -5.13 -39.17 -19.69
C ASP A 24 -5.94 -37.87 -19.63
N MET A 25 -6.87 -37.73 -18.69
CA MET A 25 -7.58 -36.46 -18.46
C MET A 25 -8.19 -36.43 -17.06
N TRP A 26 -7.36 -36.39 -16.02
CA TRP A 26 -7.73 -35.57 -14.87
C TRP A 26 -6.89 -34.31 -14.95
N GLU A 27 -7.43 -33.42 -15.78
CA GLU A 27 -7.29 -31.98 -15.76
C GLU A 27 -6.72 -31.50 -14.44
N PHE A 28 -5.66 -30.69 -14.56
CA PHE A 28 -5.33 -29.66 -13.60
C PHE A 28 -6.61 -28.89 -13.28
N SER A 29 -7.34 -29.39 -12.28
CA SER A 29 -8.57 -28.82 -11.80
C SER A 29 -8.27 -27.38 -11.53
N ASP A 30 -8.97 -26.52 -12.28
CA ASP A 30 -8.89 -25.07 -12.22
C ASP A 30 -8.53 -24.63 -10.81
N ALA A 31 -7.34 -24.04 -10.67
CA ALA A 31 -7.00 -23.28 -9.48
C ALA A 31 -7.98 -22.11 -9.46
N GLU A 32 -9.18 -22.38 -8.93
CA GLU A 32 -10.33 -21.50 -8.93
C GLU A 32 -9.84 -20.19 -8.34
N SER A 33 -9.66 -19.21 -9.21
CA SER A 33 -9.09 -17.93 -8.82
C SER A 33 -9.94 -17.42 -7.66
N ALA A 34 -9.33 -17.11 -6.52
CA ALA A 34 -10.05 -16.62 -5.35
C ALA A 34 -11.04 -15.52 -5.80
N PRO A 35 -12.26 -15.46 -5.24
CA PRO A 35 -13.28 -14.53 -5.73
C PRO A 35 -12.69 -13.12 -5.85
N ALA A 36 -12.98 -12.45 -6.96
CA ALA A 36 -12.43 -11.13 -7.23
C ALA A 36 -12.78 -10.20 -6.06
N SER A 37 -11.79 -9.54 -5.49
CA SER A 37 -12.04 -8.58 -4.41
C SER A 37 -12.99 -7.49 -4.91
N SER A 38 -13.93 -7.00 -4.09
CA SER A 38 -14.94 -6.03 -4.51
C SER A 38 -14.37 -4.72 -5.11
N TRP A 39 -13.11 -4.40 -4.82
CA TRP A 39 -12.40 -3.25 -5.39
C TRP A 39 -11.75 -3.52 -6.75
N SER A 40 -11.69 -4.77 -7.24
CA SER A 40 -11.01 -5.11 -8.50
C SER A 40 -11.68 -4.44 -9.71
N THR A 41 -12.99 -4.24 -9.67
CA THR A 41 -13.79 -3.58 -10.71
C THR A 41 -13.57 -2.06 -10.76
N LEU A 42 -12.98 -1.46 -9.72
CA LEU A 42 -12.75 -0.03 -9.66
C LEU A 42 -11.56 0.39 -10.54
N PRO A 43 -11.66 1.50 -11.28
CA PRO A 43 -10.53 1.99 -12.08
C PRO A 43 -9.44 2.57 -11.18
N ASN A 44 -8.18 2.50 -11.63
CA ASN A 44 -7.00 2.88 -10.83
C ASN A 44 -7.10 4.30 -10.26
N ARG A 45 -7.63 5.25 -11.05
CA ARG A 45 -7.79 6.64 -10.62
C ARG A 45 -8.84 6.80 -9.53
N SER A 46 -9.90 5.98 -9.52
CA SER A 46 -10.89 5.98 -8.44
C SER A 46 -10.30 5.42 -7.15
N LEU A 47 -9.51 4.33 -7.21
CA LEU A 47 -8.82 3.78 -6.03
C LEU A 47 -7.87 4.78 -5.39
N LEU A 48 -7.21 5.62 -6.20
CA LEU A 48 -6.25 6.61 -5.71
C LEU A 48 -6.90 7.90 -5.21
N CYS A 49 -7.86 8.44 -5.96
CA CYS A 49 -8.36 9.80 -5.75
C CYS A 49 -9.72 9.87 -5.06
N ARG A 50 -10.40 8.74 -4.81
CA ARG A 50 -11.66 8.69 -4.06
C ARG A 50 -11.51 7.85 -2.80
N PRO A 51 -12.27 8.14 -1.74
CA PRO A 51 -12.36 7.24 -0.60
C PRO A 51 -12.89 5.89 -1.04
N LEU A 52 -12.40 4.84 -0.40
CA LEU A 52 -13.00 3.52 -0.61
C LEU A 52 -14.47 3.55 -0.21
N PRO A 53 -15.38 3.05 -1.07
CA PRO A 53 -16.75 2.81 -0.69
C PRO A 53 -16.84 1.89 0.54
N LEU A 54 -17.84 2.12 1.40
CA LEU A 54 -17.98 1.38 2.66
C LEU A 54 -18.24 -0.12 2.44
N ASP A 55 -18.96 -0.46 1.36
CA ASP A 55 -19.30 -1.80 0.88
C ASP A 55 -18.07 -2.60 0.41
N VAL A 56 -17.03 -1.92 -0.08
CA VAL A 56 -15.79 -2.57 -0.51
C VAL A 56 -14.93 -3.04 0.67
N GLY A 57 -15.07 -2.41 1.83
CA GLY A 57 -14.48 -2.84 3.10
C GLY A 57 -12.96 -2.63 3.24
N ARG A 58 -12.12 -3.28 2.43
CA ARG A 58 -10.64 -3.21 2.53
C ARG A 58 -10.00 -3.38 1.16
N CYS A 59 -9.14 -2.43 0.78
CA CYS A 59 -8.29 -2.56 -0.40
C CYS A 59 -6.86 -2.90 0.01
N THR A 60 -6.29 -3.91 -0.63
CA THR A 60 -4.94 -4.37 -0.39
C THR A 60 -4.04 -4.00 -1.55
N CYS A 61 -2.91 -3.39 -1.22
CA CYS A 61 -1.87 -2.99 -2.15
C CYS A 61 -0.49 -3.46 -1.70
N ILE A 62 0.45 -3.52 -2.64
CA ILE A 62 1.87 -3.81 -2.39
C ILE A 62 2.70 -2.61 -2.82
N ILE A 63 3.56 -2.14 -1.92
CA ILE A 63 4.55 -1.11 -2.19
C ILE A 63 5.90 -1.78 -2.43
N VAL A 64 6.48 -1.52 -3.60
CA VAL A 64 7.80 -2.01 -3.98
C VAL A 64 8.77 -0.82 -4.08
N LYS A 65 9.87 -0.86 -3.34
CA LYS A 65 10.99 0.07 -3.52
C LYS A 65 11.87 -0.45 -4.65
N GLU A 66 11.85 0.24 -5.77
CA GLU A 66 12.65 -0.10 -6.95
C GLU A 66 14.13 0.22 -6.72
N PRO A 67 15.05 -0.59 -7.28
CA PRO A 67 16.49 -0.32 -7.21
C PRO A 67 16.82 1.00 -7.91
N ALA A 68 17.70 1.81 -7.31
CA ALA A 68 18.03 3.12 -7.84
C ALA A 68 18.81 3.00 -9.16
N GLN A 69 18.18 3.32 -10.30
CA GLN A 69 18.80 3.32 -11.63
C GLN A 69 19.64 4.58 -11.89
N GLY A 70 20.72 4.78 -11.13
CA GLY A 70 21.85 5.62 -11.60
C GLY A 70 21.98 7.05 -11.04
N ARG A 71 21.05 7.56 -10.20
CA ARG A 71 21.27 8.81 -9.43
C ARG A 71 21.40 8.54 -7.94
N ARG A 72 22.58 8.82 -7.36
CA ARG A 72 22.85 8.71 -5.92
C ARG A 72 21.79 9.45 -5.11
N GLY A 73 21.13 8.76 -4.18
CA GLY A 73 20.18 9.35 -3.24
C GLY A 73 18.72 9.48 -3.72
N VAL A 74 18.39 9.08 -4.95
CA VAL A 74 17.00 9.03 -5.44
C VAL A 74 16.45 7.61 -5.30
N ALA A 75 15.28 7.46 -4.67
CA ALA A 75 14.59 6.18 -4.57
C ALA A 75 13.23 6.26 -5.27
N LEU A 76 12.84 5.17 -5.93
CA LEU A 76 11.56 5.06 -6.62
C LEU A 76 10.70 4.01 -5.91
N TYR A 77 9.43 4.32 -5.70
CA TYR A 77 8.48 3.44 -5.03
C TYR A 77 7.28 3.24 -5.95
N SER A 78 6.92 1.99 -6.24
CA SER A 78 5.75 1.66 -7.05
C SER A 78 4.69 1.00 -6.18
N LEU A 79 3.44 1.41 -6.37
CA LEU A 79 2.25 0.88 -5.72
C LEU A 79 1.50 -0.02 -6.69
N TYR A 80 1.24 -1.25 -6.28
CA TYR A 80 0.49 -2.25 -7.01
C TYR A 80 -0.75 -2.65 -6.22
N THR A 81 -1.83 -3.05 -6.88
CA THR A 81 -2.90 -3.82 -6.24
C THR A 81 -2.40 -5.21 -5.88
N ASN A 82 -3.09 -5.92 -4.99
CA ASN A 82 -2.88 -7.34 -4.74
C ASN A 82 -4.18 -8.09 -4.99
N GLU A 83 -4.39 -8.52 -6.24
CA GLU A 83 -5.69 -9.05 -6.69
C GLU A 83 -5.90 -10.53 -6.36
N GLY A 84 -4.87 -11.19 -5.83
CA GLY A 84 -4.90 -12.59 -5.41
C GLY A 84 -4.37 -13.55 -6.46
N GLN A 85 -4.42 -14.85 -6.14
CA GLN A 85 -3.90 -15.89 -7.03
C GLN A 85 -4.72 -15.95 -8.33
N GLY A 86 -4.02 -15.89 -9.46
CA GLY A 86 -4.61 -15.97 -10.81
C GLY A 86 -4.95 -14.64 -11.48
N ARG A 87 -4.79 -13.49 -10.80
CA ARG A 87 -4.99 -12.15 -11.40
C ARG A 87 -3.71 -11.33 -11.46
N GLN A 88 -3.57 -10.50 -12.49
CA GLN A 88 -2.41 -9.63 -12.62
C GLN A 88 -2.56 -8.38 -11.75
N ASP A 89 -1.55 -8.12 -10.93
CA ASP A 89 -1.50 -6.91 -10.11
C ASP A 89 -1.36 -5.66 -10.99
N ARG A 90 -2.26 -4.69 -10.77
CA ARG A 90 -2.26 -3.42 -11.51
C ARG A 90 -1.36 -2.41 -10.83
N LYS A 91 -0.53 -1.73 -11.62
CA LYS A 91 0.26 -0.60 -11.14
C LYS A 91 -0.66 0.62 -10.95
N LEU A 92 -0.78 1.09 -9.71
CA LEU A 92 -1.61 2.22 -9.35
C LEU A 92 -0.83 3.54 -9.44
N ALA A 93 0.31 3.62 -8.75
CA ALA A 93 1.06 4.86 -8.64
C ALA A 93 2.56 4.61 -8.51
N VAL A 94 3.34 5.66 -8.78
CA VAL A 94 4.78 5.70 -8.62
C VAL A 94 5.15 6.96 -7.85
N ALA A 95 6.03 6.82 -6.88
CA ALA A 95 6.55 7.91 -6.07
C ALA A 95 8.06 7.99 -6.16
N ARG A 96 8.57 9.14 -6.58
CA ARG A 96 9.99 9.46 -6.55
C ARG A 96 10.32 10.18 -5.25
N HIS A 97 11.25 9.62 -4.50
CA HIS A 97 11.86 10.23 -3.34
C HIS A 97 13.13 10.97 -3.73
N GLY A 98 13.24 12.21 -3.27
CA GLY A 98 14.46 13.01 -3.32
C GLY A 98 14.64 13.81 -2.04
N ARG A 99 15.86 14.29 -1.81
CA ARG A 99 16.16 15.22 -0.71
C ARG A 99 16.53 16.58 -1.29
N ARG A 100 15.86 17.64 -0.83
CA ARG A 100 16.13 19.03 -1.22
C ARG A 100 16.37 19.85 0.04
N GLY A 101 17.57 20.43 0.18
CA GLY A 101 17.94 21.20 1.37
C GLY A 101 17.81 20.41 2.68
N GLY A 102 18.22 19.13 2.67
CA GLY A 102 18.12 18.23 3.84
C GLY A 102 16.71 17.69 4.13
N ARG A 103 15.66 18.18 3.46
CA ARG A 103 14.28 17.74 3.65
C ARG A 103 13.91 16.63 2.66
N SER A 104 13.20 15.61 3.13
CA SER A 104 12.64 14.58 2.25
C SER A 104 11.44 15.10 1.48
N GLN A 105 11.42 14.86 0.17
CA GLN A 105 10.32 15.20 -0.73
C GLN A 105 9.95 13.98 -1.57
N PHE A 106 8.65 13.73 -1.71
CA PHE A 106 8.12 12.72 -2.61
C PHE A 106 7.26 13.38 -3.68
N ILE A 107 7.45 12.98 -4.93
CA ILE A 107 6.60 13.36 -6.06
C ILE A 107 5.86 12.09 -6.47
N VAL A 108 4.53 12.14 -6.48
CA VAL A 108 3.68 10.98 -6.74
C VAL A 108 2.91 11.21 -8.03
N ALA A 109 2.92 10.22 -8.91
CA ALA A 109 2.23 10.21 -10.18
C ALA A 109 1.65 8.82 -10.46
N GLN A 110 0.65 8.72 -11.33
CA GLN A 110 0.11 7.45 -11.81
C GLN A 110 1.12 6.74 -12.73
N ASN A 111 1.79 7.51 -13.59
CA ASN A 111 2.77 7.02 -14.55
C ASN A 111 4.18 7.52 -14.21
N PRO A 112 5.25 6.77 -14.57
CA PRO A 112 6.62 7.19 -14.33
C PRO A 112 6.99 8.48 -15.10
N LYS A 113 6.35 8.76 -16.24
CA LYS A 113 6.57 10.00 -17.03
C LYS A 113 6.15 11.25 -16.25
N GLY A 114 5.00 11.20 -15.57
CA GLY A 114 4.47 12.31 -14.76
C GLY A 114 5.27 12.65 -13.50
N ILE A 115 6.29 11.85 -13.17
CA ILE A 115 7.23 12.21 -12.09
C ILE A 115 8.16 13.35 -12.52
N PHE A 116 8.52 13.37 -13.81
CA PHE A 116 9.49 14.30 -14.36
C PHE A 116 8.81 15.52 -15.00
N CYS A 117 7.58 15.34 -15.49
CA CYS A 117 6.82 16.37 -16.19
C CYS A 117 5.59 16.78 -15.38
N GLY A 118 5.60 18.00 -14.83
CA GLY A 118 4.51 18.52 -14.00
C GLY A 118 3.26 18.94 -14.78
N SER A 119 3.32 18.97 -16.11
CA SER A 119 2.17 19.27 -16.99
C SER A 119 1.35 18.04 -17.35
N ASP A 120 1.78 16.83 -16.97
CA ASP A 120 1.08 15.60 -17.32
C ASP A 120 -0.12 15.38 -16.39
N ASP A 121 -1.28 15.00 -16.95
CA ASP A 121 -2.49 14.58 -16.22
C ASP A 121 -2.27 13.39 -15.27
N SER A 122 -1.12 12.74 -15.40
CA SER A 122 -0.70 11.62 -14.54
C SER A 122 -0.09 12.06 -13.21
N PHE A 123 0.26 13.34 -13.04
CA PHE A 123 0.72 13.84 -11.74
C PHE A 123 -0.42 13.81 -10.71
N LEU A 124 -0.17 13.32 -9.50
CA LEU A 124 -1.19 13.22 -8.46
C LEU A 124 -0.97 14.23 -7.33
N GLY A 125 0.29 14.49 -6.98
CA GLY A 125 0.61 15.40 -5.89
C GLY A 125 1.99 15.18 -5.30
N SER A 126 2.26 15.83 -4.18
CA SER A 126 3.59 15.81 -3.55
C SER A 126 3.52 15.70 -2.03
N ILE A 127 4.56 15.11 -1.45
CA ILE A 127 4.72 14.99 0.00
C ILE A 127 5.98 15.75 0.39
N THR A 128 5.89 16.60 1.40
CA THR A 128 7.05 17.35 1.91
C THR A 128 7.23 17.10 3.40
N ALA A 129 8.44 16.70 3.80
CA ALA A 129 8.82 16.53 5.18
C ALA A 129 9.43 17.81 5.77
N ASN A 130 9.34 17.97 7.09
CA ASN A 130 10.21 18.88 7.82
C ASN A 130 11.64 18.31 7.92
N LEU A 131 12.60 19.14 8.35
CA LEU A 131 14.02 18.78 8.41
C LEU A 131 14.29 17.53 9.28
N MET A 132 13.57 17.37 10.38
CA MET A 132 13.71 16.23 11.29
C MET A 132 13.03 14.95 10.79
N GLY A 133 12.15 15.06 9.80
CA GLY A 133 11.27 13.97 9.39
C GLY A 133 10.22 13.62 10.45
N SER A 134 9.87 14.55 11.34
CA SER A 134 8.81 14.37 12.34
C SER A 134 7.43 14.79 11.85
N LYS A 135 7.32 15.62 10.79
CA LYS A 135 6.04 16.06 10.21
C LYS A 135 6.11 16.01 8.68
N TYR A 136 5.10 15.40 8.07
CA TYR A 136 4.92 15.30 6.63
C TYR A 136 3.60 15.94 6.23
N GLN A 137 3.62 16.71 5.17
CA GLN A 137 2.44 17.34 4.56
C GLN A 137 2.19 16.71 3.21
N ILE A 138 0.94 16.30 2.96
CA ILE A 138 0.48 15.67 1.72
C ILE A 138 -0.27 16.74 0.93
N TRP A 139 0.18 17.02 -0.29
CA TRP A 139 -0.35 18.07 -1.14
C TRP A 139 -0.98 17.49 -2.40
N ASP A 140 -2.09 18.08 -2.84
CA ASP A 140 -2.74 17.77 -4.11
C ASP A 140 -1.90 18.18 -5.34
N GLN A 141 -2.34 17.77 -6.54
CA GLN A 141 -1.76 18.04 -7.84
C GLN A 141 -1.45 19.54 -8.02
N GLY A 142 -2.38 20.43 -7.65
CA GLY A 142 -2.23 21.89 -7.85
C GLY A 142 -2.12 22.25 -9.33
N SER A 143 -2.94 23.16 -9.85
CA SER A 143 -2.84 23.52 -11.28
C SER A 143 -1.52 24.27 -11.54
N PRO A 144 -0.69 23.86 -12.52
CA PRO A 144 0.47 24.65 -12.94
C PRO A 144 0.09 25.96 -13.65
N LEU A 145 -1.15 26.04 -14.17
CA LEU A 145 -1.62 27.14 -15.04
C LEU A 145 -2.14 28.37 -14.28
N ASP A 146 -2.34 28.30 -12.96
CA ASP A 146 -3.02 29.37 -12.20
C ASP A 146 -2.08 30.08 -11.22
N SER A 147 -0.93 30.57 -11.69
CA SER A 147 -0.23 31.66 -10.99
C SER A 147 -1.07 32.94 -10.91
N LEU A 148 -2.14 33.04 -11.72
CA LEU A 148 -3.07 34.16 -11.78
C LEU A 148 -4.41 33.98 -11.03
N LYS A 149 -4.78 32.74 -10.64
CA LYS A 149 -6.02 32.47 -9.90
C LYS A 149 -5.75 31.60 -8.69
N ASN A 150 -5.11 32.16 -7.66
CA ASN A 150 -5.12 31.83 -6.22
C ASN A 150 -5.69 30.47 -5.71
N GLN A 151 -5.59 29.37 -6.45
CA GLN A 151 -5.90 28.02 -6.00
C GLN A 151 -4.60 27.41 -5.51
N SER A 152 -4.18 27.88 -4.33
CA SER A 152 -3.05 27.33 -3.58
C SER A 152 -3.18 25.81 -3.47
N LYS A 153 -2.05 25.09 -3.61
CA LYS A 153 -1.94 23.65 -3.37
C LYS A 153 -2.72 23.26 -2.11
N ARG A 154 -3.68 22.36 -2.25
CA ARG A 154 -4.54 21.93 -1.14
C ARG A 154 -3.82 20.87 -0.32
N LEU A 155 -3.90 21.00 1.01
CA LEU A 155 -3.35 20.03 1.94
C LEU A 155 -4.33 18.87 2.09
N LEU A 156 -3.98 17.68 1.61
CA LEU A 156 -4.82 16.47 1.64
C LEU A 156 -4.59 15.59 2.86
N GLY A 157 -3.56 15.89 3.65
CA GLY A 157 -3.30 15.21 4.91
C GLY A 157 -2.02 15.69 5.58
N VAL A 158 -1.92 15.42 6.87
CA VAL A 158 -0.69 15.63 7.65
C VAL A 158 -0.38 14.36 8.42
N VAL A 159 0.88 13.98 8.44
CA VAL A 159 1.38 12.84 9.21
C VAL A 159 2.47 13.34 10.15
N ALA A 160 2.28 13.18 11.45
CA ALA A 160 3.28 13.51 12.45
C ALA A 160 3.75 12.26 13.20
N PHE A 161 5.01 12.28 13.57
CA PHE A 161 5.68 11.26 14.35
C PHE A 161 6.09 11.86 15.69
N VAL A 162 5.83 11.12 16.76
CA VAL A 162 6.32 11.50 18.08
C VAL A 162 7.84 11.28 18.08
N PRO A 163 8.66 12.31 18.35
CA PRO A 163 10.10 12.16 18.39
C PRO A 163 10.50 11.26 19.57
N THR A 164 11.17 10.15 19.27
CA THR A 164 11.68 9.22 20.29
C THR A 164 13.04 9.65 20.83
N VAL A 165 13.82 10.37 20.02
CA VAL A 165 15.14 10.91 20.41
C VAL A 165 15.05 11.80 21.66
N SER A 166 13.98 12.58 21.80
CA SER A 166 13.81 13.50 22.92
C SER A 166 13.16 12.88 24.15
N THR A 167 12.59 11.68 24.05
CA THR A 167 11.77 11.11 25.13
C THR A 167 12.46 10.07 26.00
N LEU A 168 13.67 9.59 25.66
CA LEU A 168 14.46 8.59 26.44
C LEU A 168 13.72 7.31 26.88
N THR A 169 12.45 7.15 26.52
CA THR A 169 11.51 6.11 26.98
C THR A 169 10.76 5.43 25.83
N GLY A 170 11.01 5.79 24.58
CA GLY A 170 10.27 5.28 23.44
C GLY A 170 10.71 3.90 22.97
N SER A 171 10.05 2.83 23.44
CA SER A 171 10.26 1.45 22.95
C SER A 171 9.68 1.20 21.54
N PHE A 172 8.80 2.08 21.05
CA PHE A 172 8.17 1.95 19.72
C PHE A 172 7.85 3.31 19.08
N ARG A 173 7.66 3.28 17.77
CA ARG A 173 7.40 4.46 16.93
C ARG A 173 5.92 4.82 16.94
N SER A 174 5.57 5.95 17.54
CA SER A 174 4.18 6.47 17.55
C SER A 174 3.95 7.50 16.45
N MET A 175 2.79 7.43 15.80
CA MET A 175 2.41 8.34 14.72
C MET A 175 0.94 8.75 14.78
N ARG A 176 0.67 9.97 14.31
CA ARG A 176 -0.67 10.54 14.17
C ARG A 176 -0.85 11.03 12.74
N ALA A 177 -2.03 10.81 12.17
CA ALA A 177 -2.38 11.36 10.86
C ALA A 177 -3.70 12.13 10.93
N TRP A 178 -3.78 13.22 10.18
CA TRP A 178 -4.98 14.05 10.06
C TRP A 178 -5.41 14.08 8.60
N ILE A 179 -6.68 13.76 8.37
CA ILE A 179 -7.29 13.61 7.04
C ILE A 179 -8.55 14.49 7.03
N PRO A 180 -8.86 15.16 5.91
CA PRO A 180 -10.05 15.99 5.84
C PRO A 180 -11.30 15.14 5.96
N LYS A 181 -12.34 15.68 6.61
CA LYS A 181 -13.65 15.04 6.61
C LYS A 181 -14.25 15.13 5.22
N HIS A 182 -14.66 13.99 4.66
CA HIS A 182 -15.44 13.97 3.44
C HIS A 182 -16.82 14.52 3.78
N GLN A 183 -17.24 15.61 3.13
CA GLN A 183 -18.64 16.02 3.22
C GLN A 183 -19.49 14.90 2.63
N SER A 184 -20.53 14.51 3.37
CA SER A 184 -21.52 13.52 2.96
C SER A 184 -21.82 13.60 1.47
N MET A 185 -21.88 12.45 0.79
CA MET A 185 -22.40 12.34 -0.57
C MET A 185 -23.89 12.75 -0.59
N GLN A 186 -24.19 14.04 -0.44
CA GLN A 186 -25.43 14.59 -0.92
C GLN A 186 -25.27 14.79 -2.41
N LEU A 187 -26.01 13.98 -3.15
CA LEU A 187 -26.22 14.01 -4.59
C LEU A 187 -26.71 15.40 -5.01
N LYS A 188 -25.82 16.38 -5.17
CA LYS A 188 -26.13 17.59 -5.92
C LYS A 188 -25.95 17.25 -7.40
N ASN A 189 -27.09 16.99 -8.02
CA ASN A 189 -27.29 16.89 -9.45
C ASN A 189 -26.80 18.18 -10.13
N THR A 190 -25.57 18.18 -10.61
CA THR A 190 -25.08 19.21 -11.53
C THR A 190 -24.27 18.51 -12.61
N ARG A 191 -24.75 18.59 -13.86
CA ARG A 191 -24.07 18.15 -15.07
C ARG A 191 -22.73 18.87 -15.21
N THR A 192 -21.68 18.29 -14.63
CA THR A 192 -20.29 18.66 -14.92
C THR A 192 -19.44 17.46 -14.54
N THR A 193 -18.76 16.87 -15.51
CA THR A 193 -17.79 15.77 -15.37
C THR A 193 -16.50 16.24 -14.68
N GLN A 194 -16.61 17.15 -13.71
CA GLN A 194 -15.52 17.59 -12.85
C GLN A 194 -15.54 16.78 -11.56
N ILE A 195 -14.45 16.07 -11.35
CA ILE A 195 -14.07 15.31 -10.17
C ILE A 195 -14.58 16.03 -8.91
N GLN A 196 -15.46 15.40 -8.11
CA GLN A 196 -15.78 15.90 -6.78
C GLN A 196 -14.47 15.97 -5.98
N HIS A 197 -13.92 17.17 -5.87
CA HIS A 197 -12.63 17.41 -5.24
C HIS A 197 -12.76 17.14 -3.73
N ILE A 198 -11.84 16.34 -3.18
CA ILE A 198 -11.68 16.23 -1.73
C ILE A 198 -11.42 17.65 -1.20
N ASN A 199 -12.25 18.11 -0.27
CA ASN A 199 -11.98 19.36 0.43
C ASN A 199 -10.66 19.19 1.19
N GLY A 200 -9.70 20.09 0.96
CA GLY A 200 -8.43 20.06 1.68
C GLY A 200 -8.64 20.26 3.19
N LEU A 201 -7.61 20.00 3.99
CA LEU A 201 -7.65 20.25 5.43
C LEU A 201 -8.01 21.72 5.70
N PRO A 202 -9.03 21.98 6.52
CA PRO A 202 -9.46 23.34 6.82
C PRO A 202 -8.41 24.07 7.67
N LYS A 203 -8.30 25.39 7.53
CA LYS A 203 -7.43 26.20 8.41
C LYS A 203 -7.87 26.04 9.88
N GLY A 204 -6.90 25.93 10.79
CA GLY A 204 -7.15 25.68 12.22
C GLY A 204 -7.62 24.26 12.56
N TRP A 205 -7.26 23.27 11.72
CA TRP A 205 -7.52 21.85 12.02
C TRP A 205 -6.75 21.34 13.25
N GLU A 206 -5.61 21.95 13.58
CA GLU A 206 -4.80 21.61 14.76
C GLU A 206 -5.50 21.99 16.07
N GLU A 207 -6.24 23.11 16.08
CA GLU A 207 -6.92 23.64 17.28
C GLU A 207 -8.26 22.97 17.56
N LYS A 208 -8.94 22.48 16.52
CA LYS A 208 -10.29 21.91 16.64
C LYS A 208 -10.32 20.48 16.10
N SER A 209 -10.23 19.52 17.02
CA SER A 209 -10.25 18.09 16.71
C SER A 209 -11.45 17.63 15.87
N ASN A 210 -12.58 18.33 15.95
CA ASN A 210 -13.78 18.00 15.17
C ASN A 210 -13.70 18.39 13.68
N ARG A 211 -12.67 19.13 13.24
CA ARG A 211 -12.57 19.60 11.84
C ARG A 211 -11.89 18.61 10.89
N ALA A 212 -11.22 17.59 11.41
CA ALA A 212 -10.52 16.57 10.62
C ALA A 212 -10.72 15.18 11.25
N HIS A 213 -10.61 14.12 10.45
CA HIS A 213 -10.46 12.77 10.99
C HIS A 213 -9.03 12.63 11.53
N GLN A 214 -8.92 12.21 12.79
CA GLN A 214 -7.65 11.90 13.42
C GLN A 214 -7.46 10.39 13.39
N LEU A 215 -6.26 9.96 13.01
CA LEU A 215 -5.84 8.58 13.07
C LEU A 215 -4.66 8.45 14.06
N PHE A 216 -4.74 7.44 14.90
CA PHE A 216 -3.75 7.15 15.94
C PHE A 216 -3.06 5.82 15.65
N SER A 217 -1.75 5.76 15.86
CA SER A 217 -1.02 4.49 15.80
C SER A 217 -1.34 3.62 16.99
N ARG A 218 -1.63 2.34 16.74
CA ARG A 218 -1.69 1.33 17.80
C ARG A 218 -0.33 1.13 18.45
N ALA A 219 -0.33 1.01 19.77
CA ALA A 219 0.82 0.52 20.51
C ALA A 219 0.99 -0.99 20.23
N PRO A 220 2.24 -1.47 20.02
CA PRO A 220 2.49 -2.90 19.90
C PRO A 220 2.17 -3.60 21.23
N CYS A 221 1.62 -4.82 21.15
CA CYS A 221 1.41 -5.66 22.31
C CYS A 221 2.61 -6.59 22.51
N TYR A 222 2.92 -6.92 23.76
CA TYR A 222 3.94 -7.92 24.04
C TYR A 222 3.43 -9.31 23.65
N ASN A 223 4.13 -9.98 22.74
CA ASN A 223 3.84 -11.34 22.33
C ASN A 223 4.67 -12.30 23.17
N ASN A 224 4.04 -12.99 24.13
CA ASN A 224 4.70 -13.96 25.01
C ASN A 224 5.39 -15.10 24.26
N VAL A 225 4.87 -15.50 23.09
CA VAL A 225 5.43 -16.60 22.29
C VAL A 225 6.71 -16.17 21.55
N ALA A 226 6.75 -14.92 21.09
CA ALA A 226 7.90 -14.38 20.36
C ALA A 226 8.85 -13.54 21.24
N SER A 227 8.54 -13.43 22.54
CA SER A 227 9.18 -12.62 23.58
C SER A 227 9.50 -11.18 23.15
N ARG A 228 8.60 -10.54 22.39
CA ARG A 228 8.84 -9.20 21.83
C ARG A 228 7.55 -8.42 21.60
N TYR A 229 7.68 -7.10 21.53
CA TYR A 229 6.59 -6.20 21.16
C TYR A 229 6.31 -6.28 19.65
N GLU A 230 5.13 -6.76 19.29
CA GLU A 230 4.68 -6.89 17.90
C GLU A 230 3.26 -6.34 17.74
N LEU A 231 2.96 -5.83 16.55
CA LEU A 231 1.60 -5.50 16.16
C LEU A 231 0.90 -6.78 15.70
N ASP A 232 -0.38 -6.91 16.06
CA ASP A 232 -1.15 -8.08 15.69
C ASP A 232 -1.63 -7.99 14.23
N PHE A 233 -1.00 -8.76 13.36
CA PHE A 233 -1.39 -8.92 11.96
C PHE A 233 -2.24 -10.18 11.72
N ARG A 234 -2.72 -10.85 12.77
CA ARG A 234 -3.46 -12.13 12.69
C ARG A 234 -4.79 -12.05 11.97
N GLU A 235 -5.43 -10.87 11.91
CA GLU A 235 -6.59 -10.64 11.03
C GLU A 235 -6.33 -11.01 9.56
N ARG A 236 -5.05 -11.11 9.16
CA ARG A 236 -4.62 -11.56 7.84
C ARG A 236 -3.98 -12.95 7.84
N ALA A 237 -3.63 -13.50 9.00
CA ALA A 237 -3.02 -14.81 9.15
C ALA A 237 -4.01 -15.97 8.95
N GLY A 238 -5.01 -15.81 8.08
CA GLY A 238 -5.56 -16.94 7.34
C GLY A 238 -4.43 -17.58 6.55
N ARG A 239 -4.44 -18.91 6.42
CA ARG A 239 -3.32 -19.78 5.98
C ARG A 239 -2.67 -19.45 4.60
N THR A 240 -3.10 -18.41 3.90
CA THR A 240 -2.72 -18.09 2.51
C THR A 240 -2.15 -16.67 2.28
N GLY A 241 -2.01 -15.84 3.32
CA GLY A 241 -1.48 -14.47 3.20
C GLY A 241 0.07 -14.37 3.31
N PRO A 242 0.71 -13.33 2.72
CA PRO A 242 2.15 -13.13 2.87
C PRO A 242 2.52 -12.82 4.33
N ARG A 243 3.56 -13.49 4.84
CA ARG A 243 4.02 -13.36 6.23
C ARG A 243 4.67 -11.98 6.44
N ILE A 244 4.12 -11.21 7.37
CA ILE A 244 4.67 -9.91 7.76
C ILE A 244 5.87 -10.11 8.69
N GLN A 245 6.98 -9.45 8.34
CA GLN A 245 8.24 -9.47 9.08
C GLN A 245 8.28 -8.30 10.06
N ALA A 246 8.97 -8.49 11.19
CA ALA A 246 9.20 -7.43 12.17
C ALA A 246 9.95 -6.23 11.54
N SER A 247 9.44 -5.02 11.75
CA SER A 247 10.07 -3.78 11.29
C SER A 247 9.52 -2.57 12.04
N VAL A 248 10.39 -1.61 12.36
CA VAL A 248 10.01 -0.28 12.90
C VAL A 248 9.14 0.54 11.96
N LYS A 249 9.04 0.12 10.69
CA LYS A 249 8.20 0.75 9.66
C LYS A 249 6.76 0.25 9.72
N ASN A 250 6.51 -0.88 10.37
CA ASN A 250 5.20 -1.47 10.49
C ASN A 250 4.33 -0.62 11.40
N PHE A 251 3.09 -0.39 11.01
CA PHE A 251 2.14 0.36 11.82
C PHE A 251 0.71 -0.06 11.51
N GLN A 252 -0.19 0.22 12.45
CA GLN A 252 -1.63 0.16 12.29
C GLN A 252 -2.22 1.49 12.78
N LEU A 253 -3.02 2.13 11.94
CA LEU A 253 -3.76 3.34 12.27
C LEU A 253 -5.23 3.04 12.53
N ILE A 254 -5.76 3.60 13.61
CA ILE A 254 -7.17 3.54 14.00
C ILE A 254 -7.74 4.95 14.08
N MET A 255 -9.02 5.14 13.71
CA MET A 255 -9.67 6.45 13.77
C MET A 255 -10.17 6.81 15.17
N GLU A 256 -10.57 5.80 15.93
CA GLU A 256 -11.00 5.94 17.32
C GLU A 256 -9.91 5.36 18.20
N GLU A 257 -9.52 6.07 19.26
CA GLU A 257 -8.46 5.64 20.18
C GLU A 257 -8.76 4.28 20.84
N LYS A 258 -10.05 3.98 21.04
CA LYS A 258 -10.56 2.68 21.54
C LYS A 258 -11.12 1.77 20.43
N GLY A 259 -10.95 2.17 19.17
CA GLY A 259 -11.50 1.48 18.01
C GLY A 259 -10.77 0.17 17.70
N ARG A 260 -11.55 -0.88 17.40
CA ARG A 260 -10.99 -2.17 16.93
C ARG A 260 -10.70 -2.18 15.43
N GLN A 261 -11.24 -1.25 14.66
CA GLN A 261 -11.08 -1.24 13.21
C GLN A 261 -9.79 -0.53 12.77
N THR A 262 -8.89 -1.30 12.15
CA THR A 262 -7.70 -0.74 11.49
C THR A 262 -8.10 -0.09 10.16
N ILE A 263 -7.78 1.21 10.02
CA ILE A 263 -8.08 2.02 8.83
C ILE A 263 -6.94 1.99 7.82
N LEU A 264 -5.69 2.03 8.29
CA LEU A 264 -4.50 1.88 7.47
C LEU A 264 -3.49 0.98 8.18
N GLN A 265 -2.94 0.03 7.45
CA GLN A 265 -1.93 -0.88 7.94
C GLN A 265 -0.77 -0.96 6.96
N LEU A 266 0.45 -0.93 7.50
CA LEU A 266 1.66 -1.21 6.74
C LEU A 266 2.42 -2.36 7.41
N GLY A 267 2.79 -3.36 6.62
CA GLY A 267 3.60 -4.49 7.06
C GLY A 267 4.72 -4.81 6.08
N ARG A 268 5.95 -4.95 6.55
CA ARG A 268 7.07 -5.40 5.70
C ARG A 268 6.90 -6.87 5.33
N ILE A 269 6.99 -7.21 4.05
CA ILE A 269 6.91 -8.59 3.56
C ILE A 269 8.20 -9.06 2.86
N GLY A 270 9.15 -8.14 2.64
CA GLY A 270 10.48 -8.46 2.11
C GLY A 270 11.46 -7.30 2.25
N LYS A 271 12.66 -7.44 1.70
CA LYS A 271 13.74 -6.43 1.83
C LYS A 271 13.28 -5.04 1.35
N SER A 272 12.61 -5.01 0.20
CA SER A 272 12.14 -3.81 -0.50
C SER A 272 10.64 -3.87 -0.83
N LYS A 273 9.87 -4.72 -0.14
CA LYS A 273 8.44 -4.91 -0.38
C LYS A 273 7.66 -4.74 0.91
N TYR A 274 6.57 -3.99 0.82
CA TYR A 274 5.67 -3.72 1.92
C TYR A 274 4.23 -3.96 1.47
N LEU A 275 3.43 -4.41 2.41
CA LEU A 275 2.02 -4.67 2.25
C LEU A 275 1.25 -3.53 2.88
N MET A 276 0.28 -3.00 2.16
CA MET A 276 -0.49 -1.83 2.53
C MET A 276 -1.97 -2.18 2.44
N ASP A 277 -2.68 -2.11 3.56
CA ASP A 277 -4.14 -2.29 3.59
C ASP A 277 -4.78 -0.98 4.02
N TYR A 278 -5.76 -0.49 3.26
CA TYR A 278 -6.50 0.73 3.62
C TYR A 278 -8.00 0.56 3.50
N ARG A 279 -8.74 1.38 4.25
CA ARG A 279 -10.20 1.41 4.32
C ARG A 279 -10.72 2.85 4.21
N TYR A 280 -12.02 3.01 4.05
CA TYR A 280 -12.70 4.29 4.31
C TYR A 280 -12.27 4.85 5.69
N PRO A 281 -12.02 6.17 5.86
CA PRO A 281 -12.24 7.27 4.92
C PRO A 281 -11.05 7.61 4.03
N LEU A 282 -10.01 6.77 3.97
CA LEU A 282 -8.80 7.06 3.20
C LEU A 282 -8.99 6.85 1.71
N THR A 283 -8.33 7.70 0.92
CA THR A 283 -8.04 7.42 -0.48
C THR A 283 -6.75 6.63 -0.62
N GLY A 284 -6.58 5.90 -1.73
CA GLY A 284 -5.33 5.19 -2.01
C GLY A 284 -4.13 6.14 -2.07
N TYR A 285 -4.32 7.38 -2.53
CA TYR A 285 -3.28 8.40 -2.54
C TYR A 285 -2.86 8.81 -1.12
N GLN A 286 -3.79 9.18 -0.24
CA GLN A 286 -3.50 9.57 1.14
C GLN A 286 -2.84 8.42 1.91
N ALA A 287 -3.36 7.22 1.73
CA ALA A 287 -2.87 6.02 2.36
C ALA A 287 -1.44 5.69 1.88
N PHE A 288 -1.18 5.76 0.57
CA PHE A 288 0.15 5.54 -0.01
C PHE A 288 1.15 6.58 0.50
N CYS A 289 0.77 7.85 0.53
CA CYS A 289 1.59 8.93 1.05
C CYS A 289 1.94 8.74 2.53
N THR A 290 0.99 8.27 3.34
CA THR A 290 1.21 7.97 4.76
C THR A 290 2.18 6.80 4.95
N CYS A 291 2.08 5.76 4.11
CA CYS A 291 3.03 4.66 4.11
C CYS A 291 4.43 5.10 3.67
N LEU A 292 4.55 5.90 2.60
CA LEU A 292 5.83 6.46 2.16
C LEU A 292 6.49 7.30 3.25
N ALA A 293 5.71 8.12 3.95
CA ALA A 293 6.18 8.83 5.12
C ALA A 293 6.79 7.83 6.08
N SER A 294 6.08 6.77 6.54
CA SER A 294 6.64 5.75 7.45
C SER A 294 7.91 5.05 6.94
N ILE A 295 7.99 4.74 5.65
CA ILE A 295 9.13 4.03 5.03
C ILE A 295 10.39 4.90 4.99
N ASP A 296 10.23 6.22 4.91
CA ASP A 296 11.33 7.20 4.87
C ASP A 296 12.20 7.13 6.13
N SER A 297 13.51 7.30 5.92
CA SER A 297 14.49 7.34 7.01
C SER A 297 14.48 8.73 7.66
N LYS A 298 14.23 8.78 8.97
CA LYS A 298 14.01 10.04 9.71
C LYS A 298 15.01 10.17 10.86
N LEU A 299 15.32 11.43 11.19
CA LEU A 299 16.18 11.77 12.31
C LEU A 299 15.42 11.69 13.64
N CYS A 300 14.12 12.01 13.66
CA CYS A 300 13.33 12.03 14.90
C CYS A 300 13.08 10.65 15.55
N CYS A 301 13.40 9.56 14.84
CA CYS A 301 13.18 8.19 15.30
C CYS A 301 14.46 7.33 15.32
N SER A 302 15.65 7.95 15.26
CA SER A 302 16.89 7.21 15.46
C SER A 302 16.99 6.76 16.92
N VAL A 303 17.06 5.45 17.14
CA VAL A 303 17.63 4.87 18.36
C VAL A 303 19.08 4.59 18.05
#